data_AF-A0A2N2CYS8-F1
#
_entry.id   AF-A0A2N2CYS8-F1
#
_cell.length_a   1.000
_cell.length_b   1.000
_cell.length_c   1.000
_cell.angle_alpha   90.00
_cell.angle_beta   90.00
_cell.angle_gamma   90.00
#
_symmetry.space_group_name_H-M   'P 1'
#
loop_
_entity.id
_entity.type
_entity.pdbx_description
1 polymer ?
#
loop_
_entity_poly.entity_id
_entity_poly.type
_entity_poly.pdbx_seq_one_letter_code
_entity_poly.pdbx_strand_id
1 'polypeptide(L)'
;MINTGVQPINETDSSVIVRIKEKLNASGGQAFVPLFKGELCEISYDPNGKGLVSPKIPPANHLKWEASSHWELKNQEKNRTTAE
;
A
#
# COMPACT_ATOMS: atom_id res chain seq x y z
N MET A 1 1.17 25.70 11.14
CA MET A 1 0.88 24.75 12.23
C MET A 1 1.82 23.57 12.07
N ILE A 2 2.54 23.21 13.12
CA ILE A 2 3.65 22.24 13.10
C ILE A 2 3.12 20.83 12.80
N ASN A 3 3.29 20.37 11.55
CA ASN A 3 3.02 18.99 11.20
C ASN A 3 4.23 18.16 11.65
N THR A 4 4.30 17.84 12.94
CA THR A 4 5.29 16.90 13.46
C THR A 4 5.08 15.59 12.72
N GLY A 5 6.05 15.15 11.91
CA GLY A 5 5.93 13.97 11.04
C GLY A 5 5.67 12.64 11.76
N VAL A 6 5.40 12.64 13.06
CA VAL A 6 5.12 11.46 13.84
C VAL A 6 3.60 11.28 13.95
N GLN A 7 3.09 10.11 13.55
CA GLN A 7 1.68 9.76 13.75
C GLN A 7 1.48 8.86 14.98
N PRO A 8 0.38 9.03 15.74
CA PRO A 8 0.08 8.18 16.88
C PRO A 8 -0.24 6.74 16.44
N ILE A 9 0.23 5.78 17.24
CA ILE A 9 -0.07 4.36 17.12
C ILE A 9 -1.26 4.05 18.04
N ASN A 10 -2.34 3.52 17.49
CA ASN A 10 -3.55 3.16 18.24
C ASN A 10 -3.62 1.65 18.46
N GLU A 11 -4.26 1.22 19.54
CA GLU A 11 -4.46 -0.21 19.85
C GLU A 11 -5.38 -0.92 18.86
N THR A 12 -6.18 -0.17 18.11
CA THR A 12 -7.06 -0.67 17.05
C THR A 12 -6.37 -0.80 15.70
N ASP A 13 -5.14 -0.31 15.56
CA ASP A 13 -4.38 -0.45 14.32
C ASP A 13 -4.04 -1.93 14.08
N SER A 14 -4.16 -2.37 12.83
CA SER A 14 -3.63 -3.68 12.44
C SER A 14 -2.12 -3.75 12.71
N SER A 15 -1.61 -4.93 13.05
CA SER A 15 -0.18 -5.17 13.31
C SER A 15 0.73 -4.65 12.19
N VAL A 16 0.28 -4.71 10.94
CA VAL A 16 0.99 -4.13 9.78
C VAL A 16 1.05 -2.61 9.87
N ILE A 17 -0.05 -1.96 10.19
CA ILE A 17 -0.14 -0.50 10.33
C ILE A 17 0.71 -0.02 11.50
N VAL A 18 0.67 -0.72 12.64
CA VAL A 18 1.55 -0.44 13.78
C VAL A 18 3.02 -0.49 13.34
N ARG A 19 3.43 -1.55 12.64
CA ARG A 19 4.82 -1.73 12.19
C ARG A 19 5.28 -0.66 11.21
N ILE A 20 4.39 -0.25 10.30
CA ILE A 20 4.63 0.87 9.38
C ILE A 20 4.82 2.16 10.17
N LYS A 21 3.90 2.44 11.10
CA LYS A 21 3.94 3.67 11.90
C LYS A 21 5.20 3.76 12.75
N GLU A 22 5.58 2.68 13.44
CA GLU A 22 6.84 2.60 14.19
C GLU A 22 8.05 2.98 13.34
N LYS A 23 8.17 2.38 12.15
CA LYS A 23 9.33 2.60 11.26
C LYS A 23 9.37 4.01 10.68
N LEU A 24 8.23 4.54 10.24
CA LEU A 24 8.15 5.90 9.71
C LEU A 24 8.39 6.93 10.80
N ASN A 25 7.81 6.74 11.99
CA ASN A 25 8.01 7.63 13.14
C ASN A 25 9.47 7.67 13.58
N ALA A 26 10.16 6.52 13.59
CA ALA A 26 11.59 6.44 13.88
C ALA A 26 12.45 7.23 12.86
N SER A 27 11.91 7.47 11.67
CA SER A 27 12.54 8.25 10.60
C SER A 27 11.95 9.67 10.47
N GLY A 28 11.27 10.17 11.51
CA GLY A 28 10.69 11.52 11.51
C GLY A 28 9.47 11.71 10.61
N GLY A 29 8.82 10.63 10.18
CA GLY A 29 7.62 10.67 9.35
C GLY A 29 7.82 10.47 7.86
N GLN A 30 9.06 10.23 7.47
CA GLN A 30 9.48 10.11 6.08
C GLN A 30 10.54 9.02 5.96
N ALA A 31 10.49 8.24 4.89
CA ALA A 31 11.50 7.25 4.57
C ALA A 31 11.76 7.22 3.06
N PHE A 32 12.99 6.90 2.67
CA PHE A 32 13.35 6.63 1.27
C PHE A 32 13.50 5.13 1.07
N VAL A 33 12.76 4.58 0.10
CA VAL A 33 12.80 3.16 -0.25
C VAL A 33 13.36 3.03 -1.67
N PRO A 34 14.38 2.19 -1.91
CA PRO A 34 14.87 1.94 -3.25
C PRO A 34 13.82 1.15 -4.04
N LEU A 35 13.47 1.66 -5.22
CA LEU A 35 12.65 0.94 -6.20
C LEU A 35 13.51 -0.08 -6.94
N PHE A 36 12.84 -1.07 -7.56
CA PHE A 36 13.49 -2.13 -8.33
C PHE A 36 14.42 -1.61 -9.44
N LYS A 37 14.11 -0.44 -10.02
CA LYS A 37 14.95 0.21 -11.06
C LYS A 37 16.05 1.13 -10.49
N GLY A 38 16.31 1.07 -9.18
CA GLY A 38 17.38 1.82 -8.51
C GLY A 38 17.03 3.27 -8.14
N GLU A 39 15.89 3.79 -8.57
CA GLU A 39 15.42 5.11 -8.11
C GLU A 39 14.99 5.05 -6.64
N LEU A 40 15.29 6.10 -5.87
CA LEU A 40 14.74 6.25 -4.52
C LEU A 40 13.31 6.80 -4.61
N CYS A 41 12.43 6.19 -3.81
CA CYS A 41 11.06 6.58 -3.65
C CYS A 41 10.87 7.11 -2.23
N GLU A 42 10.46 8.36 -2.11
CA GLU A 42 10.06 8.92 -0.82
C GLU A 42 8.66 8.40 -0.45
N ILE A 43 8.51 7.98 0.80
CA ILE A 43 7.24 7.62 1.42
C ILE A 43 7.10 8.45 2.69
N SER A 44 5.99 9.16 2.85
CA SER A 44 5.70 9.99 4.02
C SER A 44 4.22 9.89 4.41
N TYR A 45 3.88 10.36 5.61
CA TYR A 45 2.47 10.45 6.00
C TYR A 45 1.73 11.49 5.18
N ASP A 46 0.50 11.16 4.79
CA ASP A 46 -0.41 12.12 4.19
C ASP A 46 -0.73 13.24 5.20
N PRO A 47 -0.53 14.53 4.85
CA PRO A 47 -0.81 15.62 5.77
C PRO A 47 -2.30 15.77 6.09
N ASN A 48 -3.20 15.15 5.32
CA ASN A 48 -4.64 15.14 5.57
C ASN A 48 -5.09 13.86 6.31
N GLY A 49 -4.15 13.03 6.77
CA GLY A 49 -4.44 11.79 7.50
C GLY A 49 -5.02 10.68 6.65
N LYS A 50 -4.94 10.76 5.30
CA LYS A 50 -5.48 9.73 4.40
C LYS A 50 -4.56 8.51 4.21
N GLY A 51 -3.51 8.38 5.03
CA GLY A 51 -2.58 7.25 5.01
C GLY A 51 -1.16 7.67 4.64
N LEU A 52 -0.56 7.01 3.65
CA LEU A 52 0.78 7.28 3.14
C LEU A 52 0.72 7.93 1.77
N VAL A 53 1.64 8.84 1.51
CA VAL A 53 1.84 9.48 0.21
C VAL A 53 3.23 9.18 -0.32
N SER A 54 3.33 9.11 -1.64
CA SER A 54 4.60 9.04 -2.34
C SER A 54 4.46 9.70 -3.72
N PRO A 55 5.43 10.52 -4.15
CA PRO A 55 5.40 11.16 -5.45
C PRO A 55 5.54 10.17 -6.62
N LYS A 56 6.03 8.95 -6.35
CA LYS A 56 6.22 7.90 -7.36
C LYS A 56 5.03 6.93 -7.46
N ILE A 57 4.04 7.04 -6.57
CA ILE A 57 2.79 6.27 -6.66
C ILE A 57 1.83 7.05 -7.58
N PRO A 58 1.41 6.48 -8.73
CA PRO A 58 0.42 7.12 -9.59
C PRO A 58 -0.90 7.36 -8.84
N PRO A 59 -1.65 8.41 -9.19
CA PRO A 59 -2.98 8.60 -8.63
C PRO A 59 -3.86 7.36 -8.88
N ALA A 60 -4.80 7.08 -7.97
CA ALA A 60 -5.65 5.88 -8.04
C ALA A 60 -6.31 5.65 -9.42
N ASN A 61 -6.69 6.74 -10.09
CA ASN A 61 -7.29 6.70 -11.43
C ASN A 61 -6.33 6.21 -12.53
N HIS A 62 -5.03 6.18 -12.27
CA HIS A 62 -3.99 5.68 -13.18
C HIS A 62 -3.47 4.29 -12.78
N LEU A 63 -3.86 3.78 -11.60
CA LEU A 63 -3.55 2.41 -11.19
C LEU A 63 -4.54 1.46 -11.86
N LYS A 64 -4.17 0.95 -13.04
CA LYS A 64 -4.84 -0.21 -13.63
C LYS A 64 -4.42 -1.44 -12.83
N TRP A 65 -5.31 -1.91 -11.96
CA TRP A 65 -5.19 -3.26 -11.43
C TRP A 65 -5.45 -4.22 -12.59
N GLU A 66 -4.39 -4.77 -13.18
CA GLU A 66 -4.51 -6.05 -13.87
C GLU A 66 -4.80 -7.10 -12.80
N ALA A 67 -6.05 -7.15 -12.35
CA ALA A 67 -6.57 -8.33 -11.69
C ALA A 67 -6.49 -9.41 -12.75
N SER A 68 -5.42 -10.21 -12.72
CA SER A 68 -5.22 -11.32 -13.63
C SER A 68 -6.48 -12.18 -13.59
N SER A 69 -7.36 -12.05 -14.60
CA SER A 69 -8.58 -12.84 -14.80
C SER A 69 -8.31 -14.35 -14.99
N HIS A 70 -7.07 -14.78 -14.74
CA HIS A 70 -6.62 -16.16 -14.74
C HIS A 70 -7.38 -17.04 -13.72
N TRP A 71 -7.90 -16.46 -12.64
CA TRP A 71 -8.65 -17.22 -11.63
C TRP A 71 -10.11 -17.53 -12.03
N GLU A 72 -10.73 -16.73 -12.93
CA GLU A 72 -12.12 -16.93 -13.35
C GLU A 72 -12.26 -18.06 -14.39
N LEU A 73 -11.25 -18.26 -15.24
CA LEU A 73 -11.26 -19.29 -16.27
C LEU A 73 -11.18 -20.71 -15.68
N LYS A 74 -10.42 -20.91 -14.59
CA LYS A 74 -10.35 -22.23 -13.91
C LYS A 74 -11.64 -22.64 -13.21
N ASN A 75 -12.46 -21.68 -12.78
CA ASN A 75 -13.73 -21.98 -12.11
C ASN A 75 -14.86 -22.31 -13.09
N GLN A 76 -14.79 -21.84 -14.34
CA GLN A 76 -15.72 -22.22 -15.41
C GLN A 76 -15.48 -23.64 -15.94
N GLU A 77 -14.21 -24.08 -16.04
CA GLU A 77 -13.86 -25.42 -16.52
C GLU A 77 -14.27 -26.51 -15.52
N LYS A 78 -14.12 -26.25 -14.21
CA LYS A 78 -14.47 -27.21 -13.16
C LYS A 78 -15.98 -27.51 -13.08
N ASN A 79 -16.83 -26.60 -13.55
CA ASN A 79 -18.29 -26.74 -13.52
C ASN A 79 -18.88 -27.43 -14.76
N ARG A 80 -18.06 -27.77 -15.77
CA ARG A 80 -18.49 -28.50 -16.98
C ARG A 80 -18.24 -30.01 -16.92
N THR A 81 -17.45 -30.50 -15.95
CA THR A 81 -17.04 -31.91 -15.86
C THR A 81 -17.79 -32.70 -14.78
N THR A 82 -18.98 -32.25 -14.38
CA THR A 82 -19.86 -32.98 -13.43
C THR A 82 -21.31 -33.02 -13.94
N ALA A 83 -21.45 -33.12 -15.25
CA ALA A 83 -22.72 -33.36 -15.92
C ALA A 83 -22.52 -34.36 -17.08
N GLU A 84 -21.97 -35.53 -16.75
CA GLU A 84 -22.15 -36.79 -17.50
C GLU A 84 -22.26 -37.94 -16.51
#